data_AF-A0A068UY27-F1
#
_entry.id   AF-A0A068UY27-F1
#
_cell.length_a   1.000
_cell.length_b   1.000
_cell.length_c   1.000
_cell.angle_alpha   90.00
_cell.angle_beta   90.00
_cell.angle_gamma   90.00
#
_symmetry.space_group_name_H-M   'P 1'
#
loop_
_entity.id
_entity.type
_entity.pdbx_description
1 polymer ?
#
loop_
_entity_poly.entity_id
_entity_poly.type
_entity_poly.pdbx_seq_one_letter_code
_entity_poly.pdbx_strand_id
1 'polypeptide(L)'
;MMALFRLVLLLFLSSCTAVLADVLIDSGVVSVYSCSENSTIATPQMSANIDSLVAQLTSSTSQNRFSVATYGKGTDQVYGLGQCRRDVNIKDCARCLRNATLSIRTFCANRADVWMWYNDTCTLRFHDSKFFGTVDPSSFTNYYLGDHPQHPSAFKKQLDALISKVSSEAIVPANEAVGKGSSFSVASNATIYALAQCTRDLSQHSCNECLNIVTGNLLKFCNNEKTVGCRVASTACYVHYETYQFYYPLDS
;
A
#
# COMPACT_ATOMS: atom_id res chain seq x y z
N MET A 1 -10.28 28.46 -40.89
CA MET A 1 -10.99 27.47 -40.07
C MET A 1 -10.09 26.27 -39.68
N MET A 2 -8.80 26.47 -39.42
CA MET A 2 -7.87 25.40 -38.98
C MET A 2 -6.99 25.80 -37.78
N ALA A 3 -7.06 27.07 -37.34
CA ALA A 3 -6.30 27.56 -36.19
C ALA A 3 -7.02 27.31 -34.85
N LEU A 4 -8.36 27.25 -34.82
CA LEU A 4 -9.12 26.96 -33.60
C LEU A 4 -9.09 25.47 -33.19
N PHE A 5 -8.82 24.56 -34.13
CA PHE A 5 -8.76 23.11 -33.82
C PHE A 5 -7.46 22.69 -33.10
N ARG A 6 -6.38 23.48 -33.21
CA ARG A 6 -5.13 23.21 -32.47
C ARG A 6 -5.17 23.67 -31.02
N LEU A 7 -6.04 24.62 -30.67
CA LEU A 7 -6.17 25.11 -29.29
C LEU A 7 -7.03 24.18 -28.42
N VAL A 8 -7.97 23.44 -29.01
CA VAL A 8 -8.85 22.50 -28.29
C VAL A 8 -8.13 21.17 -27.98
N LEU A 9 -7.11 20.80 -28.76
CA LEU A 9 -6.30 19.59 -28.48
C LEU A 9 -5.26 19.78 -27.35
N LEU A 10 -4.98 21.03 -26.96
CA LEU A 10 -4.04 21.35 -25.87
C LEU A 10 -4.72 21.49 -24.49
N LEU A 11 -6.04 21.37 -24.41
CA LEU A 11 -6.80 21.45 -23.15
C LEU A 11 -7.26 20.09 -22.59
N PHE A 12 -6.82 18.98 -23.19
CA PHE A 12 -7.05 17.61 -22.67
C PHE A 12 -5.78 16.88 -22.24
N LEU A 13 -4.67 17.59 -22.02
CA LEU A 13 -3.63 17.15 -21.11
C LEU A 13 -4.01 17.58 -19.69
N SER A 14 -5.21 17.20 -19.25
CA SER A 14 -5.50 17.15 -17.82
C SER A 14 -4.58 16.07 -17.28
N SER A 15 -3.56 16.52 -16.57
CA SER A 15 -2.58 15.76 -15.81
C SER A 15 -3.25 14.73 -14.91
N CYS A 16 -3.59 13.58 -15.48
CA CYS A 16 -3.67 12.33 -14.74
C CYS A 16 -2.27 11.72 -14.83
N THR A 17 -1.31 12.34 -14.14
CA THR A 17 -0.04 11.67 -13.87
C THR A 17 -0.36 10.62 -12.81
N ALA A 18 -0.85 9.45 -13.25
CA ALA A 18 -0.81 8.29 -12.40
C ALA A 18 0.65 8.08 -12.03
N VAL A 19 0.98 8.17 -10.74
CA VAL A 19 2.30 7.81 -10.27
C VAL A 19 2.42 6.31 -10.48
N LEU A 20 3.21 5.90 -11.48
CA LEU A 20 3.44 4.49 -11.77
C LEU A 20 4.27 3.91 -10.63
N ALA A 21 3.68 2.98 -9.88
CA ALA A 21 4.42 2.21 -8.89
C ALA A 21 5.13 1.05 -9.59
N ASP A 22 6.39 0.83 -9.23
CA ASP A 22 7.23 -0.23 -9.75
C ASP A 22 7.19 -1.46 -8.82
N VAL A 23 7.35 -2.65 -9.41
CA VAL A 23 7.38 -3.94 -8.69
C VAL A 23 8.77 -4.57 -8.79
N LEU A 24 9.35 -4.91 -7.64
CA LEU A 24 10.61 -5.64 -7.53
C LEU A 24 10.36 -7.04 -7.00
N ILE A 25 10.99 -8.03 -7.64
CA ILE A 25 11.00 -9.41 -7.19
C ILE A 25 12.47 -9.81 -7.01
N ASP A 26 12.93 -9.87 -5.76
CA ASP A 26 14.26 -10.35 -5.42
C ASP A 26 14.14 -11.50 -4.42
N SER A 27 14.71 -12.66 -4.76
CA SER A 27 14.76 -13.83 -3.86
C SER A 27 13.38 -14.25 -3.31
N GLY A 28 12.32 -14.04 -4.11
CA GLY A 28 10.92 -14.32 -3.73
C GLY A 28 10.23 -13.23 -2.91
N VAL A 29 10.92 -12.13 -2.58
CA VAL A 29 10.35 -10.95 -1.93
C VAL A 29 9.72 -10.06 -3.00
N VAL A 30 8.40 -9.85 -2.89
CA VAL A 30 7.68 -8.88 -3.73
C VAL A 30 7.63 -7.55 -2.99
N SER A 31 8.18 -6.50 -3.60
CA SER A 31 8.10 -5.14 -3.07
C SER A 31 7.53 -4.21 -4.11
N VAL A 32 6.67 -3.29 -3.68
CA VAL A 32 6.06 -2.28 -4.54
C VAL A 32 6.48 -0.91 -4.05
N TYR A 33 6.95 -0.05 -4.94
CA TYR A 33 7.41 1.28 -4.56
C TYR A 33 6.95 2.34 -5.53
N SER A 34 6.94 3.57 -5.06
CA SER A 34 6.59 4.76 -5.82
C SER A 34 7.47 5.90 -5.34
N CYS A 35 8.12 6.59 -6.26
CA CYS A 35 8.90 7.79 -5.98
C CYS A 35 8.50 8.88 -6.97
N SER A 36 8.05 10.04 -6.49
CA SER A 36 7.64 11.12 -7.39
C SER A 36 8.85 11.77 -8.04
N GLU A 37 8.81 11.93 -9.37
CA GLU A 37 9.88 12.65 -10.07
C GLU A 37 9.87 14.16 -9.78
N ASN A 38 8.72 14.68 -9.34
CA ASN A 38 8.49 16.10 -9.10
C ASN A 38 8.92 16.57 -7.71
N SER A 39 9.23 15.64 -6.79
CA SER A 39 9.70 15.95 -5.44
C SER A 39 11.11 15.38 -5.25
N THR A 40 12.09 16.27 -5.17
CA THR A 40 13.51 15.94 -5.03
C THR A 40 14.09 16.50 -3.75
N ILE A 41 15.16 15.87 -3.27
CA ILE A 41 15.89 16.37 -2.11
C ILE A 41 16.56 17.69 -2.48
N ALA A 42 15.99 18.80 -2.00
CA ALA A 42 16.39 20.14 -2.41
C ALA A 42 17.68 20.64 -1.73
N THR A 43 17.98 20.16 -0.52
CA THR A 43 19.11 20.64 0.27
C THR A 43 19.83 19.50 1.01
N PRO A 44 21.11 19.67 1.37
CA PRO A 44 21.80 18.72 2.26
C PRO A 44 21.11 18.56 3.62
N GLN A 45 20.49 19.63 4.13
CA GLN A 45 19.77 19.60 5.40
C GLN A 45 18.50 18.75 5.31
N MET A 46 17.75 18.83 4.20
CA MET A 46 16.61 17.95 3.93
C MET A 46 17.06 16.48 3.89
N SER A 47 18.19 16.18 3.24
CA SER A 47 18.77 14.83 3.23
C SER A 47 19.05 14.32 4.64
N ALA A 48 19.70 15.13 5.48
CA ALA A 48 19.98 14.79 6.88
C ALA A 48 18.70 14.62 7.73
N ASN A 49 17.67 15.41 7.43
CA ASN A 49 16.35 15.28 8.06
C ASN A 49 15.65 13.97 7.66
N ILE A 50 15.73 13.56 6.38
CA ILE A 50 15.22 12.27 5.91
C ILE A 50 15.97 11.11 6.58
N ASP A 51 17.31 11.18 6.68
CA ASP A 51 18.11 10.17 7.36
C ASP A 51 17.67 10.00 8.83
N SER A 52 17.48 11.12 9.53
CA SER A 52 17.02 11.13 10.93
C SER A 52 15.58 10.61 11.07
N LEU A 53 14.70 11.03 10.16
CA LEU A 53 13.30 10.60 10.08
C LEU A 53 13.22 9.08 9.93
N VAL A 54 13.90 8.51 8.93
CA VAL A 54 13.84 7.07 8.64
C VAL A 54 14.47 6.25 9.78
N ALA A 55 15.53 6.75 10.41
CA ALA A 55 16.12 6.12 11.59
C ALA A 55 15.13 6.06 12.77
N GLN A 56 14.43 7.17 13.06
CA GLN A 56 13.42 7.20 14.12
C GLN A 56 12.24 6.26 13.80
N LEU A 57 11.74 6.28 12.56
CA LEU A 57 10.63 5.44 12.12
C LEU A 57 10.98 3.96 12.23
N THR A 58 12.19 3.58 11.81
CA THR A 58 12.67 2.19 11.93
C THR A 58 12.68 1.75 13.39
N SER A 59 13.23 2.57 14.29
CA SER A 59 13.29 2.25 15.72
C SER A 59 11.89 2.17 16.37
N SER A 60 11.05 3.19 16.15
CA SER A 60 9.76 3.34 16.84
C SER A 60 8.70 2.36 16.31
N THR A 61 8.65 2.17 14.98
CA THR A 61 7.71 1.22 14.36
C THR A 61 8.07 -0.21 14.73
N SER A 62 9.36 -0.53 14.91
CA SER A 62 9.76 -1.86 15.39
C SER A 62 9.14 -2.20 16.74
N GLN A 63 8.85 -1.21 17.60
CA GLN A 63 8.26 -1.44 18.92
C GLN A 63 6.72 -1.45 18.88
N ASN A 64 6.12 -0.55 18.11
CA ASN A 64 4.68 -0.28 18.15
C ASN A 64 3.92 -0.76 16.90
N ARG A 65 4.63 -1.36 15.94
CA ARG A 65 4.19 -1.70 14.56
C ARG A 65 3.70 -0.49 13.75
N PHE A 66 3.79 0.71 14.31
CA PHE A 66 3.38 1.95 13.68
C PHE A 66 4.09 3.13 14.32
N SER A 67 4.54 4.08 13.51
CA SER A 67 4.93 5.40 14.00
C SER A 67 4.82 6.44 12.89
N VAL A 68 4.64 7.68 13.31
CA VAL A 68 4.78 8.87 12.47
C VAL A 68 5.85 9.76 13.05
N ALA A 69 6.54 10.51 12.20
CA ALA A 69 7.55 11.46 12.62
C ALA A 69 7.60 12.65 11.66
N THR A 70 8.14 13.76 12.15
CA THR A 70 8.36 14.98 11.38
C THR A 70 9.72 15.55 11.77
N TYR A 71 10.54 15.87 10.78
CA TYR A 71 11.87 16.46 10.97
C TYR A 71 12.01 17.74 10.18
N GLY A 72 12.85 18.66 10.66
CA GLY A 72 13.12 19.91 9.97
C GLY A 72 12.00 20.96 10.10
N LYS A 73 12.22 22.08 9.40
CA LYS A 73 11.32 23.24 9.34
C LYS A 73 11.43 23.89 7.96
N GLY A 74 10.40 24.63 7.56
CA GLY A 74 10.39 25.37 6.30
C GLY A 74 10.60 24.43 5.11
N THR A 75 11.52 24.79 4.22
CA THR A 75 11.84 24.03 3.01
C THR A 75 12.52 22.69 3.27
N ASP A 76 13.08 22.47 4.47
CA ASP A 76 13.76 21.21 4.81
C ASP A 76 12.87 20.27 5.63
N GLN A 77 11.59 20.62 5.83
CA GLN A 77 10.67 19.82 6.61
C GLN A 77 10.21 18.58 5.85
N VAL A 78 10.22 17.43 6.53
CA VAL A 78 9.80 16.14 5.96
C VAL A 78 8.91 15.40 6.95
N TYR A 79 7.90 14.73 6.41
CA TYR A 79 6.91 13.95 7.12
C TYR A 79 7.12 12.48 6.79
N GLY A 80 6.98 11.58 7.75
CA GLY A 80 7.11 10.16 7.47
C GLY A 80 6.28 9.27 8.37
N LEU A 81 6.02 8.07 7.85
CA LEU A 81 5.23 7.03 8.46
C LEU A 81 5.90 5.68 8.22
N GLY A 82 6.01 4.88 9.27
CA GLY A 82 6.37 3.47 9.20
C GLY A 82 5.23 2.64 9.76
N GLN A 83 4.89 1.54 9.10
CA GLN A 83 3.87 0.61 9.58
C GLN A 83 4.23 -0.82 9.22
N CYS A 84 4.06 -1.75 10.15
CA CYS A 84 4.08 -3.18 9.88
C CYS A 84 2.67 -3.74 9.90
N ARG A 85 2.46 -4.85 9.22
CA ARG A 85 1.24 -5.63 9.34
C ARG A 85 1.09 -6.13 10.78
N ARG A 86 -0.13 -6.11 11.31
CA ARG A 86 -0.39 -6.36 12.74
C ARG A 86 0.03 -7.75 13.21
N ASP A 87 -0.10 -8.75 12.35
CA ASP A 87 0.28 -10.16 12.58
C ASP A 87 1.80 -10.41 12.47
N VAL A 88 2.58 -9.43 12.04
CA VAL A 88 4.05 -9.56 11.97
C VAL A 88 4.63 -9.30 13.36
N ASN A 89 5.47 -10.20 13.84
CA ASN A 89 6.14 -10.02 15.13
C ASN A 89 7.15 -8.86 15.07
N ILE A 90 7.52 -8.33 16.24
CA ILE A 90 8.40 -7.16 16.39
C ILE A 90 9.76 -7.34 15.70
N LYS A 91 10.37 -8.54 15.76
CA LYS A 91 11.68 -8.81 15.15
C LYS A 91 11.60 -8.76 13.62
N ASP A 92 10.55 -9.33 13.04
CA ASP A 92 10.36 -9.35 11.60
C ASP A 92 9.88 -8.00 11.07
N CYS A 93 9.12 -7.25 11.86
CA CYS A 93 8.79 -5.85 11.59
C CYS A 93 10.06 -4.99 11.49
N ALA A 94 10.97 -5.10 12.46
CA ALA A 94 12.24 -4.39 12.45
C ALA A 94 13.10 -4.72 11.22
N ARG A 95 13.17 -6.01 10.88
CA ARG A 95 13.88 -6.48 9.69
C ARG A 95 13.28 -5.92 8.41
N CYS A 96 11.95 -5.93 8.30
CA CYS A 96 11.23 -5.41 7.16
C CYS A 96 11.54 -3.92 6.94
N LEU A 97 11.43 -3.10 7.99
CA LEU A 97 11.70 -1.65 7.90
C LEU A 97 13.16 -1.33 7.56
N ARG A 98 14.10 -2.10 8.13
CA ARG A 98 15.52 -1.95 7.79
C ARG A 98 15.77 -2.25 6.32
N ASN A 99 15.20 -3.34 5.80
CA ASN A 99 15.35 -3.69 4.39
C ASN A 99 14.66 -2.67 3.48
N ALA A 100 13.44 -2.24 3.82
CA ALA A 100 12.72 -1.18 3.11
C ALA A 100 13.58 0.09 3.03
N THR A 101 14.21 0.49 4.15
CA THR A 101 15.13 1.65 4.23
C THR A 101 16.32 1.51 3.30
N LEU A 102 16.93 0.32 3.20
CA LEU A 102 18.04 0.09 2.28
C LEU A 102 17.56 0.13 0.82
N SER A 103 16.41 -0.47 0.53
CA SER A 103 15.82 -0.50 -0.81
C SER A 103 15.48 0.90 -1.31
N ILE A 104 14.82 1.75 -0.52
CA ILE A 104 14.46 3.11 -0.95
C ILE A 104 15.68 3.98 -1.31
N ARG A 105 16.82 3.77 -0.65
CA ARG A 105 18.07 4.51 -0.98
C ARG A 105 18.58 4.14 -2.37
N THR A 106 18.34 2.90 -2.81
CA THR A 106 18.73 2.42 -4.13
C THR A 106 17.70 2.82 -5.19
N PHE A 107 16.42 2.56 -4.95
CA PHE A 107 15.38 2.70 -5.98
C PHE A 107 14.75 4.09 -6.07
N CYS A 108 14.74 4.85 -4.97
CA CYS A 108 14.19 6.20 -4.91
C CYS A 108 15.29 7.25 -4.63
N ALA A 109 16.48 7.06 -5.20
CA ALA A 109 17.62 7.95 -4.98
C ALA A 109 17.26 9.42 -5.28
N ASN A 110 17.64 10.33 -4.37
CA ASN A 110 17.41 11.78 -4.45
C ASN A 110 15.95 12.22 -4.52
N ARG A 111 14.99 11.36 -4.15
CA ARG A 111 13.55 11.70 -4.09
C ARG A 111 13.13 12.10 -2.68
N ALA A 112 12.19 13.05 -2.60
CA ALA A 112 11.64 13.54 -1.34
C ALA A 112 10.17 13.18 -1.12
N ASP A 113 9.52 12.50 -2.08
CA ASP A 113 8.24 11.80 -1.95
C ASP A 113 8.42 10.34 -2.36
N VAL A 114 8.32 9.46 -1.37
CA VAL A 114 8.61 8.04 -1.49
C VAL A 114 7.59 7.23 -0.69
N TRP A 115 7.07 6.19 -1.32
CA TRP A 115 6.28 5.14 -0.69
C TRP A 115 6.85 3.79 -1.07
N MET A 116 7.03 2.91 -0.09
CA MET A 116 7.51 1.55 -0.27
C MET A 116 6.63 0.62 0.55
N TRP A 117 6.03 -0.37 -0.10
CA TRP A 117 5.42 -1.53 0.50
C TRP A 117 6.33 -2.74 0.29
N TYR A 118 7.03 -3.11 1.35
CA TYR A 118 8.08 -4.11 1.31
C TYR A 118 7.57 -5.46 1.80
N ASN A 119 7.73 -6.49 0.97
CA ASN A 119 7.43 -7.89 1.27
C ASN A 119 6.02 -8.12 1.85
N ASP A 120 5.02 -7.36 1.42
CA ASP A 120 3.64 -7.39 1.91
C ASP A 120 3.47 -7.27 3.44
N THR A 121 4.50 -6.82 4.15
CA THR A 121 4.60 -6.92 5.62
C THR A 121 4.93 -5.61 6.29
N CYS A 122 5.53 -4.65 5.59
CA CYS A 122 5.66 -3.28 6.10
C CYS A 122 5.60 -2.22 5.01
N THR A 123 5.24 -1.02 5.42
CA THR A 123 5.20 0.19 4.61
C THR A 123 6.11 1.24 5.22
N LEU A 124 6.89 1.90 4.38
CA LEU A 124 7.68 3.08 4.72
C LEU A 124 7.30 4.18 3.73
N ARG A 125 6.87 5.34 4.25
CA ARG A 125 6.54 6.52 3.44
C ARG A 125 7.19 7.75 4.02
N PHE A 126 7.75 8.60 3.16
CA PHE A 126 8.11 9.97 3.53
C PHE A 126 7.81 10.93 2.39
N HIS A 127 7.53 12.18 2.74
CA HIS A 127 7.19 13.24 1.80
C HIS A 127 7.64 14.59 2.37
N ASP A 128 8.10 15.51 1.52
CA ASP A 128 8.30 16.94 1.83
C ASP A 128 6.98 17.73 2.10
N SER A 129 5.82 17.07 1.93
CA SER A 129 4.49 17.63 2.14
C SER A 129 3.69 16.75 3.10
N LYS A 130 2.87 17.36 3.94
CA LYS A 130 2.11 16.62 4.96
C LYS A 130 1.04 15.75 4.31
N PHE A 131 1.07 14.44 4.57
CA PHE A 131 0.09 13.47 4.05
C PHE A 131 -0.74 12.75 5.12
N PHE A 132 -0.46 12.97 6.42
CA PHE A 132 -1.12 12.22 7.48
C PHE A 132 -2.64 12.38 7.46
N GLY A 133 -3.36 11.27 7.58
CA GLY A 133 -4.82 11.24 7.62
C GLY A 133 -5.49 11.47 6.27
N THR A 134 -4.72 11.50 5.17
CA THR A 134 -5.25 11.78 3.83
C THR A 134 -5.28 10.53 2.95
N VAL A 135 -6.24 10.48 2.04
CA VAL A 135 -6.36 9.45 1.01
C VAL A 135 -6.11 10.11 -0.34
N ASP A 136 -5.19 9.56 -1.12
CA ASP A 136 -5.02 9.94 -2.51
C ASP A 136 -5.75 8.92 -3.40
N PRO A 137 -6.89 9.30 -4.03
CA PRO A 137 -7.66 8.38 -4.85
C PRO A 137 -6.97 8.00 -6.17
N SER A 138 -5.95 8.77 -6.59
CA SER A 138 -5.17 8.49 -7.78
C SER A 138 -4.01 7.52 -7.52
N SER A 139 -3.64 7.34 -6.25
CA SER A 139 -2.59 6.43 -5.81
C SER A 139 -3.12 5.01 -5.72
N PHE A 140 -2.87 4.19 -6.74
CA PHE A 140 -3.07 2.75 -6.63
C PHE A 140 -2.07 1.96 -7.47
N THR A 141 -1.82 0.74 -7.03
CA THR A 141 -1.03 -0.26 -7.73
C THR A 141 -1.70 -1.61 -7.54
N ASN A 142 -1.64 -2.46 -8.56
CA ASN A 142 -2.18 -3.81 -8.50
C ASN A 142 -1.20 -4.80 -9.10
N TYR A 143 -1.11 -5.97 -8.49
CA TYR A 143 -0.35 -7.09 -9.03
C TYR A 143 -1.05 -8.40 -8.70
N TYR A 144 -0.95 -9.36 -9.62
CA TYR A 144 -1.63 -10.65 -9.53
C TYR A 144 -0.74 -11.76 -10.04
N LEU A 145 -0.89 -12.94 -9.46
CA LEU A 145 -0.25 -14.15 -9.93
C LEU A 145 -1.18 -14.82 -10.96
N GLY A 146 -0.59 -15.21 -12.09
CA GLY A 146 -1.31 -15.70 -13.26
C GLY A 146 -1.73 -17.15 -13.14
N ASP A 147 -2.79 -17.42 -12.38
CA ASP A 147 -3.42 -18.74 -12.28
C ASP A 147 -4.95 -18.61 -12.25
N HIS A 148 -5.64 -19.51 -12.96
CA HIS A 148 -7.10 -19.46 -13.12
C HIS A 148 -7.82 -20.41 -12.15
N PRO A 149 -8.87 -19.96 -11.44
CA PRO A 149 -9.70 -20.86 -10.64
C PRO A 149 -10.49 -21.84 -11.53
N GLN A 150 -10.64 -23.09 -11.11
CA GLN A 150 -11.39 -24.11 -11.86
C GLN A 150 -12.88 -23.75 -12.01
N HIS A 151 -13.46 -23.05 -11.03
CA HIS A 151 -14.86 -22.63 -11.00
C HIS A 151 -14.98 -21.13 -10.71
N PRO A 152 -14.80 -20.26 -11.73
CA PRO A 152 -14.57 -18.85 -11.51
C PRO A 152 -15.72 -18.09 -10.85
N SER A 153 -16.97 -18.35 -11.25
CA SER A 153 -18.11 -17.60 -10.70
C SER A 153 -18.41 -17.95 -9.23
N ALA A 154 -18.21 -19.21 -8.83
CA ALA A 154 -18.35 -19.64 -7.44
C ALA A 154 -17.23 -19.07 -6.57
N PHE A 155 -15.99 -19.09 -7.08
CA PHE A 155 -14.83 -18.46 -6.44
C PHE A 155 -15.07 -16.95 -6.24
N LYS A 156 -15.51 -16.26 -7.30
CA LYS A 156 -15.82 -14.82 -7.28
C LYS A 156 -16.83 -14.46 -6.20
N LYS A 157 -17.96 -15.18 -6.12
CA LYS A 157 -19.01 -14.90 -5.12
C LYS A 157 -18.47 -14.98 -3.69
N GLN A 158 -17.62 -15.97 -3.41
CA GLN A 158 -17.01 -16.12 -2.09
C GLN A 158 -15.94 -15.07 -1.82
N LEU A 159 -15.12 -14.77 -2.83
CA LEU A 159 -14.13 -13.70 -2.75
C LEU A 159 -14.80 -12.36 -2.44
N ASP A 160 -15.85 -11.98 -3.17
CA ASP A 160 -16.57 -10.71 -2.96
C ASP A 160 -17.10 -10.59 -1.51
N ALA A 161 -17.70 -11.67 -0.98
CA ALA A 161 -18.18 -11.72 0.40
C ALA A 161 -17.03 -11.63 1.42
N LEU A 162 -15.91 -12.32 1.15
CA LEU A 162 -14.74 -12.33 2.02
C LEU A 162 -14.05 -10.95 2.04
N ILE A 163 -13.86 -10.32 0.87
CA ILE A 163 -13.31 -8.95 0.75
C ILE A 163 -14.19 -7.96 1.50
N SER A 164 -15.52 -8.02 1.34
CA SER A 164 -16.45 -7.16 2.07
C SER A 164 -16.33 -7.33 3.59
N LYS A 165 -16.21 -8.58 4.08
CA LYS A 165 -16.01 -8.90 5.49
C LYS A 165 -14.71 -8.30 6.02
N VAL A 166 -13.56 -8.59 5.39
CA VAL A 166 -12.26 -8.14 5.91
C VAL A 166 -12.10 -6.63 5.81
N SER A 167 -12.65 -5.97 4.78
CA SER A 167 -12.67 -4.51 4.69
C SER A 167 -13.50 -3.89 5.82
N SER A 168 -14.66 -4.46 6.13
CA SER A 168 -15.51 -3.98 7.24
C SER A 168 -14.81 -4.14 8.59
N GLU A 169 -14.11 -5.26 8.79
CA GLU A 169 -13.33 -5.51 10.01
C GLU A 169 -12.16 -4.52 10.16
N ALA A 170 -11.47 -4.16 9.08
CA ALA A 170 -10.38 -3.20 9.11
C ALA A 170 -10.83 -1.79 9.55
N ILE A 171 -12.11 -1.46 9.38
CA ILE A 171 -12.69 -0.16 9.76
C ILE A 171 -13.07 -0.14 11.25
N VAL A 172 -13.13 -1.29 11.93
CA VAL A 172 -13.47 -1.37 13.36
C VAL A 172 -12.27 -0.94 14.21
N PRO A 173 -12.40 0.05 15.12
CA PRO A 173 -11.28 0.55 15.91
C PRO A 173 -10.54 -0.52 16.73
N ALA A 174 -11.27 -1.48 17.31
CA ALA A 174 -10.70 -2.58 18.09
C ALA A 174 -9.78 -3.50 17.28
N ASN A 175 -9.90 -3.48 15.95
CA ASN A 175 -9.10 -4.30 15.06
C ASN A 175 -7.80 -3.61 14.60
N GLU A 176 -7.54 -2.39 15.06
CA GLU A 176 -6.33 -1.61 14.77
C GLU A 176 -6.03 -1.49 13.27
N ALA A 177 -7.05 -1.12 12.49
CA ALA A 177 -6.94 -0.90 11.05
C ALA A 177 -6.66 -2.16 10.20
N VAL A 178 -6.91 -3.37 10.71
CA VAL A 178 -6.69 -4.64 10.00
C VAL A 178 -7.91 -5.55 10.06
N GLY A 179 -8.30 -6.15 8.94
CA GLY A 179 -9.25 -7.24 8.89
C GLY A 179 -8.66 -8.40 8.11
N LYS A 180 -8.96 -9.64 8.53
CA LYS A 180 -8.45 -10.83 7.85
C LYS A 180 -9.40 -12.00 8.01
N GLY A 181 -9.40 -12.91 7.06
CA GLY A 181 -10.26 -14.07 7.12
C GLY A 181 -9.98 -15.06 6.02
N SER A 182 -10.58 -16.23 6.16
CA SER A 182 -10.56 -17.25 5.13
C SER A 182 -11.96 -17.79 4.85
N SER A 183 -12.16 -18.30 3.65
CA SER A 183 -13.39 -18.95 3.22
C SER A 183 -13.05 -20.18 2.39
N PHE A 184 -13.59 -21.35 2.77
CA PHE A 184 -13.45 -22.56 1.97
C PHE A 184 -14.49 -22.59 0.85
N SER A 185 -14.01 -22.74 -0.38
CA SER A 185 -14.84 -22.94 -1.55
C SER A 185 -14.92 -24.42 -1.87
N VAL A 186 -16.08 -25.03 -1.56
CA VAL A 186 -16.40 -26.41 -1.95
C VAL A 186 -16.31 -26.55 -3.48
N ALA A 187 -16.81 -25.56 -4.22
CA ALA A 187 -16.85 -25.58 -5.67
C ALA A 187 -15.45 -25.62 -6.28
N SER A 188 -14.49 -24.83 -5.77
CA SER A 188 -13.12 -24.80 -6.29
C SER A 188 -12.14 -25.67 -5.49
N ASN A 189 -12.63 -26.45 -4.53
CA ASN A 189 -11.86 -27.24 -3.57
C ASN A 189 -10.62 -26.50 -3.03
N ALA A 190 -10.80 -25.23 -2.64
CA ALA A 190 -9.70 -24.35 -2.24
C ALA A 190 -10.15 -23.38 -1.14
N THR A 191 -9.23 -23.04 -0.24
CA THR A 191 -9.44 -22.00 0.76
C THR A 191 -8.92 -20.67 0.24
N ILE A 192 -9.76 -19.65 0.23
CA ILE A 192 -9.39 -18.27 -0.08
C ILE A 192 -8.99 -17.61 1.25
N TYR A 193 -7.83 -16.97 1.28
CA TYR A 193 -7.35 -16.15 2.39
C TYR A 193 -7.37 -14.70 1.94
N ALA A 194 -7.84 -13.79 2.79
CA ALA A 194 -7.87 -12.37 2.48
C ALA A 194 -7.47 -11.51 3.68
N LEU A 195 -6.88 -10.36 3.40
CA LEU A 195 -6.51 -9.34 4.36
C LEU A 195 -6.75 -7.96 3.78
N ALA A 196 -7.30 -7.06 4.59
CA ALA A 196 -7.41 -5.64 4.32
C ALA A 196 -6.71 -4.88 5.45
N GLN A 197 -5.98 -3.82 5.11
CA GLN A 197 -5.34 -2.97 6.10
C GLN A 197 -5.31 -1.52 5.65
N CYS A 198 -5.59 -0.61 6.59
CA CYS A 198 -5.36 0.82 6.45
C CYS A 198 -4.10 1.25 7.22
N THR A 199 -3.52 2.38 6.84
CA THR A 199 -2.52 3.04 7.69
C THR A 199 -3.20 3.61 8.93
N ARG A 200 -2.54 3.50 10.09
CA ARG A 200 -3.14 3.83 11.40
C ARG A 200 -3.27 5.33 11.67
N ASP A 201 -2.79 6.19 10.77
CA ASP A 201 -3.03 7.63 10.80
C ASP A 201 -4.40 8.02 10.24
N LEU A 202 -5.12 7.11 9.59
CA LEU A 202 -6.44 7.38 9.02
C LEU A 202 -7.56 7.35 10.08
N SER A 203 -8.55 8.20 9.87
CA SER A 203 -9.85 8.07 10.56
C SER A 203 -10.62 6.85 10.06
N GLN A 204 -11.66 6.44 10.80
CA GLN A 204 -12.57 5.36 10.35
C GLN A 204 -13.17 5.66 8.97
N HIS A 205 -13.58 6.91 8.75
CA HIS A 205 -14.16 7.35 7.49
C HIS A 205 -13.15 7.29 6.34
N SER A 206 -11.94 7.82 6.56
CA SER A 206 -10.85 7.82 5.56
C SER A 206 -10.37 6.40 5.25
N CYS A 207 -10.32 5.52 6.24
CA CYS A 207 -10.00 4.11 6.02
C CYS A 207 -11.07 3.43 5.14
N ASN A 208 -12.35 3.67 5.41
CA ASN A 208 -13.44 3.16 4.58
C ASN A 208 -13.36 3.70 3.14
N GLU A 209 -13.12 5.00 2.96
CA GLU A 209 -12.93 5.62 1.64
C GLU A 209 -11.78 4.93 0.88
N CYS A 210 -10.62 4.77 1.51
CA CYS A 210 -9.48 4.11 0.92
C CYS A 210 -9.80 2.67 0.51
N LEU A 211 -10.41 1.88 1.41
CA LEU A 211 -10.77 0.50 1.15
C LEU A 211 -11.77 0.38 0.00
N ASN A 212 -12.74 1.30 -0.13
CA ASN A 212 -13.66 1.33 -1.26
C ASN A 212 -12.92 1.58 -2.60
N ILE A 213 -11.90 2.42 -2.61
CA ILE A 213 -11.07 2.67 -3.81
C ILE A 213 -10.29 1.39 -4.19
N VAL A 214 -9.54 0.79 -3.27
CA VAL A 214 -8.71 -0.39 -3.60
C VAL A 214 -9.56 -1.63 -3.90
N THR A 215 -10.71 -1.80 -3.25
CA THR A 215 -11.65 -2.88 -3.59
C THR A 215 -12.30 -2.66 -4.96
N GLY A 216 -12.70 -1.44 -5.32
CA GLY A 216 -13.18 -1.13 -6.67
C GLY A 216 -12.14 -1.45 -7.75
N ASN A 217 -10.87 -1.11 -7.50
CA ASN A 217 -9.76 -1.48 -8.38
C ASN A 217 -9.49 -3.00 -8.40
N LEU A 218 -9.62 -3.70 -7.28
CA LEU A 218 -9.54 -5.16 -7.23
C LEU A 218 -10.64 -5.79 -8.10
N LEU A 219 -11.87 -5.28 -8.02
CA LEU A 219 -12.98 -5.72 -8.87
C LEU A 219 -12.69 -5.46 -10.35
N LYS A 220 -12.07 -4.32 -10.68
CA LYS A 220 -11.78 -3.94 -12.06
C LYS A 220 -10.62 -4.73 -12.68
N PHE A 221 -9.55 -4.94 -11.93
CA PHE A 221 -8.28 -5.45 -12.46
C PHE A 221 -8.01 -6.93 -12.15
N CYS A 222 -8.56 -7.45 -11.05
CA CYS A 222 -8.29 -8.81 -10.59
C CYS A 222 -9.52 -9.72 -10.63
N ASN A 223 -10.72 -9.15 -10.58
CA ASN A 223 -11.98 -9.91 -10.60
C ASN A 223 -12.47 -10.20 -12.03
N ASN A 224 -11.56 -10.61 -12.90
CA ASN A 224 -11.82 -11.03 -14.28
C ASN A 224 -11.92 -12.55 -14.43
N GLU A 225 -12.29 -13.26 -13.34
CA GLU A 225 -12.41 -14.72 -13.30
C GLU A 225 -11.09 -15.49 -13.57
N LYS A 226 -9.95 -14.79 -13.61
CA LYS A 226 -8.67 -15.33 -14.07
C LYS A 226 -7.56 -15.34 -13.03
N THR A 227 -7.79 -14.92 -11.78
CA THR A 227 -6.70 -14.84 -10.80
C THR A 227 -7.09 -15.48 -9.47
N VAL A 228 -6.26 -16.41 -9.00
CA VAL A 228 -6.38 -17.05 -7.67
C VAL A 228 -5.65 -16.27 -6.57
N GLY A 229 -4.97 -15.18 -6.93
CA GLY A 229 -4.30 -14.27 -6.02
C GLY A 229 -4.15 -12.89 -6.62
N CYS A 230 -4.42 -11.86 -5.83
CA CYS A 230 -4.22 -10.48 -6.23
C CYS A 230 -4.02 -9.57 -5.02
N ARG A 231 -3.24 -8.52 -5.26
CA ARG A 231 -3.02 -7.43 -4.33
C ARG A 231 -3.33 -6.12 -5.01
N VAL A 232 -4.07 -5.26 -4.31
CA VAL A 232 -4.30 -3.88 -4.70
C VAL A 232 -3.98 -3.00 -3.52
N ALA A 233 -3.04 -2.08 -3.71
CA ALA A 233 -2.59 -1.17 -2.69
C ALA A 233 -2.71 0.27 -3.17
N SER A 234 -2.99 1.18 -2.24
CA SER A 234 -2.72 2.60 -2.35
C SER A 234 -1.61 2.95 -1.36
N THR A 235 -1.23 4.22 -1.31
CA THR A 235 -0.31 4.70 -0.28
C THR A 235 -0.87 4.66 1.15
N ALA A 236 -2.18 4.44 1.33
CA ALA A 236 -2.90 4.57 2.60
C ALA A 236 -3.66 3.29 3.04
N CYS A 237 -3.88 2.33 2.15
CA CYS A 237 -4.48 1.04 2.48
C CYS A 237 -4.22 0.00 1.39
N TYR A 238 -4.51 -1.27 1.67
CA TYR A 238 -4.45 -2.32 0.66
C TYR A 238 -5.41 -3.47 0.95
N VAL A 239 -5.68 -4.26 -0.08
CA VAL A 239 -6.38 -5.55 -0.02
C VAL A 239 -5.54 -6.60 -0.73
N HIS A 240 -5.40 -7.76 -0.11
CA HIS A 240 -4.64 -8.91 -0.62
C HIS A 240 -5.46 -10.18 -0.42
N TYR A 241 -5.61 -11.00 -1.47
CA TYR A 241 -6.07 -12.37 -1.34
C TYR A 241 -5.16 -13.37 -2.06
N GLU A 242 -5.17 -14.61 -1.58
CA GLU A 242 -4.47 -15.77 -2.15
C GLU A 242 -5.25 -17.05 -1.85
N THR A 243 -4.88 -18.15 -2.49
CA THR A 243 -5.35 -19.51 -2.16
C THR A 243 -4.42 -20.25 -1.18
N TYR A 244 -3.39 -19.59 -0.67
CA TYR A 244 -2.52 -20.07 0.41
C TYR A 244 -2.51 -19.08 1.58
N GLN A 245 -2.21 -19.57 2.77
CA GLN A 245 -2.12 -18.71 3.95
C GLN A 245 -0.84 -17.85 3.89
N PHE A 246 -0.98 -16.53 3.88
CA PHE A 246 0.12 -15.56 3.81
C PHE A 246 0.26 -14.66 5.06
N TYR A 247 -0.61 -14.87 6.05
CA TYR A 247 -0.62 -14.14 7.31
C TYR A 247 -0.50 -15.08 8.52
N TYR A 248 0.11 -14.56 9.59
CA TYR A 248 0.22 -15.26 10.86
C TYR A 248 -1.09 -15.16 11.64
N PRO A 249 -1.38 -16.06 12.59
CA PRO A 249 -2.41 -15.83 13.60
C PRO A 249 -2.18 -14.48 14.32
N LEU A 250 -3.25 -13.78 14.68
CA LEU A 250 -3.09 -12.61 15.56
C LEU A 250 -2.99 -13.20 16.97
N ASP A 251 -2.00 -12.75 17.75
CA ASP A 251 -1.96 -13.08 19.17
C ASP A 251 -3.28 -12.56 19.78
N SER A 252 -4.05 -13.48 20.35
CA SER A 252 -5.34 -13.23 21.01
C SER A 252 -5.15 -12.50 22.33
#